data_AF-A0A067MYP8-F1
#
_entry.id   AF-A0A067MYP8-F1
#
_cell.length_a   1.000
_cell.length_b   1.000
_cell.length_c   1.000
_cell.angle_alpha   90.00
_cell.angle_beta   90.00
_cell.angle_gamma   90.00
#
_symmetry.space_group_name_H-M   'P 1'
#
loop_
_entity.id
_entity.type
_entity.pdbx_description
1 polymer ?
#
loop_
_entity_poly.entity_id
_entity_poly.type
_entity_poly.pdbx_seq_one_letter_code
_entity_poly.pdbx_strand_id
1 'polypeptide(L)'
;MSDDFAVLLGLRPSTMGPEREVHDEAVRLRRLRTYLARNRLEPEEQREIIWSRFCALYLPATVDRFIDPPTVASDDPEQIADYNLHNAYSEMLVQVQHSPYFAKYMRTKSSNGKKLSRALAQRLAQRAATWDHRMAHPPPNLPENYHVSMATNACQLLSTLCTLFVKQLNHDVVPHEAREALMPYLITWARQHPDDIFGTICLRTWRLILAVGGSSTLSDFDMLRKDYKNWEVCGLPFCDSKTDLKVCARCQTVRYCSQEHQVRHWKWDLGAQHRQLCFTTQY
;
A
#
# COMPACT_ATOMS: atom_id res chain seq x y z
N MET A 1 -16.07 6.39 -9.37
CA MET A 1 -14.77 6.65 -8.71
C MET A 1 -13.78 5.50 -8.77
N SER A 2 -14.06 4.29 -8.29
CA SER A 2 -13.07 3.19 -8.38
C SER A 2 -12.64 2.89 -9.83
N ASP A 3 -13.61 2.86 -10.75
CA ASP A 3 -13.35 2.69 -12.19
C ASP A 3 -12.61 3.90 -12.78
N ASP A 4 -12.84 5.11 -12.25
CA ASP A 4 -12.17 6.33 -12.72
C ASP A 4 -10.67 6.32 -12.34
N PHE A 5 -10.33 5.80 -11.16
CA PHE A 5 -8.93 5.51 -10.79
C PHE A 5 -8.31 4.47 -11.73
N ALA A 6 -9.03 3.40 -12.06
CA ALA A 6 -8.54 2.36 -12.97
C ALA A 6 -8.32 2.90 -14.39
N VAL A 7 -9.23 3.73 -14.90
CA VAL A 7 -9.07 4.43 -16.19
C VAL A 7 -7.87 5.36 -16.17
N LEU A 8 -7.75 6.18 -15.12
CA LEU A 8 -6.61 7.10 -14.97
C LEU A 8 -5.26 6.36 -14.94
N LEU A 9 -5.21 5.20 -14.31
CA LEU A 9 -4.00 4.37 -14.21
C LEU A 9 -3.72 3.52 -15.47
N GLY A 10 -4.57 3.59 -16.49
CA GLY A 10 -4.46 2.77 -17.69
C GLY A 10 -4.71 1.27 -17.43
N LEU A 11 -5.45 0.94 -16.37
CA LEU A 11 -5.83 -0.43 -16.00
C LEU A 11 -7.15 -0.86 -16.63
N ARG A 12 -7.93 0.11 -17.12
CA ARG A 12 -9.21 -0.10 -17.80
C ARG A 12 -9.39 0.95 -18.90
N PRO A 13 -9.97 0.59 -20.08
CA PRO A 13 -10.27 1.58 -21.11
C PRO A 13 -11.30 2.61 -20.64
N SER A 14 -11.15 3.85 -21.11
CA SER A 14 -12.13 4.91 -20.86
C SER A 14 -13.44 4.64 -21.61
N THR A 15 -14.59 4.72 -20.92
CA THR A 15 -15.91 4.68 -21.57
C THR A 15 -16.27 5.98 -22.29
N MET A 16 -15.52 7.06 -22.04
CA MET A 16 -15.70 8.37 -22.67
C MET A 16 -14.82 8.56 -23.92
N GLY A 17 -14.20 7.48 -24.42
CA GLY A 17 -13.32 7.50 -25.60
C GLY A 17 -11.83 7.63 -25.27
N PRO A 18 -10.96 7.36 -26.27
CA PRO A 18 -9.50 7.28 -26.12
C PRO A 18 -8.86 8.65 -25.79
N GLU A 19 -9.50 9.75 -26.21
CA GLU A 19 -9.07 11.14 -25.94
C GLU A 19 -8.90 11.45 -24.44
N ARG A 20 -9.53 10.66 -23.56
CA ARG A 20 -9.46 10.82 -22.10
C ARG A 20 -8.34 10.01 -21.45
N GLU A 21 -7.70 9.12 -22.21
CA GLU A 21 -6.59 8.31 -21.72
C GLU A 21 -5.34 9.17 -21.53
N VAL A 22 -4.58 8.89 -20.46
CA VAL A 22 -3.38 9.64 -20.12
C VAL A 22 -2.19 8.81 -20.55
N HIS A 23 -1.49 9.22 -21.61
CA HIS A 23 -0.30 8.49 -22.09
C HIS A 23 1.00 8.95 -21.43
N ASP A 24 1.04 10.17 -20.90
CA ASP A 24 2.21 10.70 -20.19
C ASP A 24 2.16 10.36 -18.69
N GLU A 25 3.20 9.69 -18.20
CA GLU A 25 3.28 9.21 -16.82
C GLU A 25 3.39 10.31 -15.76
N ALA A 26 4.05 11.43 -16.09
CA ALA A 26 4.15 12.57 -15.18
C ALA A 26 2.79 13.28 -15.07
N VAL A 27 2.06 13.41 -16.18
CA VAL A 27 0.68 13.90 -16.20
C VAL A 27 -0.22 12.96 -15.40
N ARG A 28 -0.04 11.64 -15.52
CA ARG A 28 -0.83 10.63 -14.79
C ARG A 28 -0.67 10.78 -13.28
N LEU A 29 0.56 10.88 -12.78
CA LEU A 29 0.83 11.09 -11.36
C LEU A 29 0.20 12.39 -10.85
N ARG A 30 0.32 13.50 -11.61
CA ARG A 30 -0.31 14.77 -11.24
C ARG A 30 -1.84 14.66 -11.16
N ARG A 31 -2.48 14.07 -12.18
CA ARG A 31 -3.93 13.85 -12.19
C ARG A 31 -4.39 12.92 -11.07
N LEU A 32 -3.60 11.90 -10.72
CA LEU A 32 -3.92 11.00 -9.62
C LEU A 32 -4.01 11.78 -8.31
N ARG A 33 -3.07 12.69 -8.03
CA ARG A 33 -3.14 13.53 -6.83
C ARG A 33 -4.41 14.38 -6.78
N THR A 34 -4.87 14.91 -7.91
CA THR A 34 -6.17 15.62 -7.98
C THR A 34 -7.34 14.69 -7.64
N TYR A 35 -7.34 13.46 -8.17
CA TYR A 35 -8.39 12.46 -7.88
C TYR A 35 -8.37 12.03 -6.41
N LEU A 36 -7.18 11.84 -5.83
CA LEU A 36 -7.00 11.53 -4.42
C LEU A 36 -7.48 12.67 -3.53
N ALA A 37 -7.14 13.92 -3.87
CA ALA A 37 -7.63 15.10 -3.15
C ALA A 37 -9.16 15.18 -3.16
N ARG A 38 -9.79 14.94 -4.32
CA ARG A 38 -11.26 14.85 -4.42
C ARG A 38 -11.81 13.71 -3.57
N ASN A 39 -11.22 12.51 -3.64
CA ASN A 39 -11.69 11.36 -2.88
C ASN A 39 -11.60 11.59 -1.36
N ARG A 40 -10.64 12.40 -0.88
CA ARG A 40 -10.55 12.74 0.55
C ARG A 40 -11.75 13.55 1.06
N LEU A 41 -12.48 14.23 0.17
CA LEU A 41 -13.70 14.98 0.48
C LEU A 41 -14.94 14.09 0.57
N GLU A 42 -14.87 12.85 0.08
CA GLU A 42 -15.97 11.89 0.20
C GLU A 42 -16.11 11.40 1.66
N PRO A 43 -17.32 11.04 2.11
CA PRO A 43 -17.54 10.38 3.40
C PRO A 43 -16.66 9.14 3.54
N GLU A 44 -16.25 8.81 4.77
CA GLU A 44 -15.32 7.71 5.03
C GLU A 44 -15.83 6.38 4.47
N GLU A 45 -17.11 6.08 4.67
CA GLU A 45 -17.78 4.88 4.17
C GLU A 45 -17.67 4.79 2.64
N GLN A 46 -17.86 5.92 1.96
CA GLN A 46 -17.77 5.98 0.51
C GLN A 46 -16.34 5.74 0.03
N ARG A 47 -15.33 6.29 0.74
CA ARG A 47 -13.91 6.02 0.44
C ARG A 47 -13.58 4.55 0.59
N GLU A 48 -14.06 3.90 1.65
CA GLU A 48 -13.86 2.46 1.87
C GLU A 48 -14.49 1.60 0.78
N ILE A 49 -15.69 1.97 0.30
CA ILE A 49 -16.33 1.31 -0.84
C ILE A 49 -15.48 1.44 -2.10
N ILE A 50 -14.97 2.66 -2.37
CA ILE A 50 -14.12 2.94 -3.54
C ILE A 50 -12.83 2.12 -3.47
N TRP A 51 -12.13 2.09 -2.32
CA TRP A 51 -10.89 1.34 -2.14
C TRP A 51 -11.12 -0.17 -2.16
N SER A 52 -12.16 -0.67 -1.51
CA SER A 52 -12.51 -2.10 -1.52
C SER A 52 -12.79 -2.58 -2.93
N ARG A 53 -13.58 -1.82 -3.70
CA ARG A 53 -13.88 -2.15 -5.10
C ARG A 53 -12.63 -2.08 -5.98
N PHE A 54 -11.81 -1.03 -5.81
CA PHE A 54 -10.58 -0.89 -6.57
C PHE A 54 -9.64 -2.07 -6.30
N CYS A 55 -9.42 -2.42 -5.03
CA CYS A 55 -8.53 -3.52 -4.68
C CYS A 55 -9.01 -4.88 -5.21
N ALA A 56 -10.30 -5.16 -5.10
CA ALA A 56 -10.84 -6.44 -5.53
C ALA A 56 -10.68 -6.69 -7.05
N LEU A 57 -10.71 -5.63 -7.84
CA LEU A 57 -10.72 -5.69 -9.31
C LEU A 57 -9.37 -5.37 -9.95
N TYR A 58 -8.63 -4.38 -9.42
CA TYR A 58 -7.51 -3.76 -10.13
C TYR A 58 -6.17 -3.83 -9.39
N LEU A 59 -6.14 -4.35 -8.15
CA LEU A 59 -4.89 -4.44 -7.38
C LEU A 59 -3.81 -5.28 -8.08
N PRO A 60 -4.07 -6.47 -8.67
CA PRO A 60 -3.03 -7.24 -9.32
C PRO A 60 -2.32 -6.45 -10.43
N ALA A 61 -3.10 -5.84 -11.33
CA ALA A 61 -2.56 -5.03 -12.42
C ALA A 61 -1.83 -3.78 -11.92
N THR A 62 -2.28 -3.16 -10.83
CA THR A 62 -1.58 -2.04 -10.19
C THR A 62 -0.21 -2.47 -9.66
N VAL A 63 -0.13 -3.64 -9.04
CA VAL A 63 1.13 -4.22 -8.54
C VAL A 63 2.06 -4.57 -9.69
N ASP A 64 1.55 -5.16 -10.75
CA ASP A 64 2.33 -5.51 -11.94
C ASP A 64 2.93 -4.25 -12.58
N ARG A 65 2.13 -3.18 -12.71
CA ARG A 65 2.60 -1.87 -13.21
C ARG A 65 3.56 -1.15 -12.27
N PHE A 66 3.54 -1.41 -10.98
CA PHE A 66 4.61 -0.90 -10.11
C PHE A 66 5.90 -1.71 -10.29
N ILE A 67 5.80 -3.04 -10.39
CA ILE A 67 6.96 -3.92 -10.58
C ILE A 67 7.63 -3.65 -11.92
N ASP A 68 6.84 -3.46 -12.97
CA ASP A 68 7.28 -3.12 -14.33
C ASP A 68 6.65 -1.77 -14.75
N PRO A 69 7.23 -0.64 -14.29
CA PRO A 69 6.67 0.68 -14.56
C PRO A 69 6.81 1.05 -16.04
N PRO A 70 5.81 1.74 -16.62
CA PRO A 70 5.93 2.29 -17.97
C PRO A 70 7.13 3.24 -18.07
N THR A 71 7.71 3.36 -19.27
CA THR A 71 8.80 4.31 -19.53
C THR A 71 8.31 5.75 -19.43
N VAL A 72 9.08 6.60 -18.74
CA VAL A 72 8.85 8.05 -18.71
C VAL A 72 9.64 8.73 -19.83
N ALA A 73 9.06 9.77 -20.43
CA ALA A 73 9.73 10.59 -21.44
C ALA A 73 10.70 11.58 -20.78
N SER A 74 11.81 11.06 -20.22
CA SER A 74 12.91 11.84 -19.68
C SER A 74 14.22 11.17 -20.02
N ASP A 75 15.22 11.96 -20.41
CA ASP A 75 16.58 11.49 -20.65
C ASP A 75 17.45 11.58 -19.38
N ASP A 76 16.92 12.17 -18.30
CA ASP A 76 17.63 12.33 -17.03
C ASP A 76 17.56 11.02 -16.21
N PRO A 77 18.68 10.31 -16.01
CA PRO A 77 18.70 9.05 -15.27
C PRO A 77 18.17 9.19 -13.84
N GLU A 78 18.35 10.35 -13.20
CA GLU A 78 17.89 10.60 -11.84
C GLU A 78 16.37 10.72 -11.78
N GLN A 79 15.75 11.35 -12.78
CA GLN A 79 14.29 11.43 -12.89
C GLN A 79 13.68 10.06 -13.19
N ILE A 80 14.29 9.28 -14.08
CA ILE A 80 13.85 7.91 -14.37
C ILE A 80 13.92 7.06 -13.09
N ALA A 81 15.02 7.16 -12.34
CA ALA A 81 15.21 6.40 -11.11
C ALA A 81 14.23 6.81 -10.01
N ASP A 82 13.97 8.12 -9.85
CA ASP A 82 12.95 8.62 -8.93
C ASP A 82 11.55 8.17 -9.35
N TYR A 83 11.22 8.18 -10.65
CA TYR A 83 9.94 7.71 -11.17
C TYR A 83 9.71 6.21 -10.94
N ASN A 84 10.75 5.39 -11.12
CA ASN A 84 10.66 3.94 -10.90
C ASN A 84 10.25 3.58 -9.46
N LEU A 85 10.52 4.46 -8.49
CA LEU A 85 10.12 4.30 -7.10
C LEU A 85 8.85 5.10 -6.75
N HIS A 86 8.70 6.29 -7.32
CA HIS A 86 7.61 7.22 -7.04
C HIS A 86 6.82 7.57 -8.30
N ASN A 87 5.77 6.80 -8.55
CA ASN A 87 4.88 6.95 -9.69
C ASN A 87 3.40 6.82 -9.26
N ALA A 88 2.49 6.91 -10.22
CA ALA A 88 1.06 6.83 -9.94
C ALA A 88 0.66 5.49 -9.29
N TYR A 89 1.35 4.40 -9.62
CA TYR A 89 1.06 3.08 -9.08
C TYR A 89 1.52 2.94 -7.63
N SER A 90 2.72 3.43 -7.29
CA SER A 90 3.20 3.43 -5.91
C SER A 90 2.30 4.26 -5.01
N GLU A 91 1.90 5.45 -5.47
CA GLU A 91 1.00 6.33 -4.73
C GLU A 91 -0.35 5.65 -4.48
N MET A 92 -0.92 4.99 -5.49
CA MET A 92 -2.16 4.25 -5.34
C MET A 92 -2.03 3.08 -4.35
N LEU A 93 -0.93 2.33 -4.42
CA LEU A 93 -0.65 1.22 -3.49
C LEU A 93 -0.59 1.71 -2.04
N VAL A 94 0.05 2.86 -1.78
CA VAL A 94 0.07 3.49 -0.45
C VAL A 94 -1.33 3.85 0.02
N GLN A 95 -2.19 4.35 -0.87
CA GLN A 95 -3.57 4.70 -0.50
C GLN A 95 -4.38 3.46 -0.15
N VAL A 96 -4.16 2.31 -0.79
CA VAL A 96 -5.02 1.13 -0.59
C VAL A 96 -4.44 0.05 0.32
N GLN A 97 -3.23 0.22 0.84
CA GLN A 97 -2.55 -0.80 1.67
C GLN A 97 -3.28 -1.15 2.97
N HIS A 98 -4.15 -0.27 3.47
CA HIS A 98 -4.99 -0.52 4.64
C HIS A 98 -6.19 -1.44 4.35
N SER A 99 -6.49 -1.69 3.07
CA SER A 99 -7.63 -2.51 2.67
C SER A 99 -7.41 -4.00 3.00
N PRO A 100 -8.41 -4.70 3.56
CA PRO A 100 -8.36 -6.16 3.73
C PRO A 100 -8.10 -6.93 2.43
N TYR A 101 -8.52 -6.39 1.28
CA TYR A 101 -8.25 -6.96 -0.04
C TYR A 101 -6.75 -6.93 -0.38
N PHE A 102 -6.04 -5.89 0.06
CA PHE A 102 -4.59 -5.79 -0.09
C PHE A 102 -3.89 -6.91 0.67
N ALA A 103 -4.20 -7.07 1.96
CA ALA A 103 -3.68 -8.16 2.78
C ALA A 103 -4.04 -9.55 2.24
N LYS A 104 -5.26 -9.72 1.68
CA LYS A 104 -5.68 -10.94 0.99
C LYS A 104 -4.80 -11.21 -0.23
N TYR A 105 -4.65 -10.24 -1.14
CA TYR A 105 -3.88 -10.38 -2.36
C TYR A 105 -2.44 -10.79 -2.07
N MET A 106 -1.73 -10.06 -1.22
CA MET A 106 -0.31 -10.28 -0.91
C MET A 106 0.00 -11.68 -0.36
N ARG A 107 -1.02 -12.40 0.12
CA ARG A 107 -0.88 -13.74 0.70
C ARG A 107 -1.29 -14.87 -0.24
N THR A 108 -1.94 -14.57 -1.36
CA THR A 108 -2.26 -15.59 -2.36
C THR A 108 -0.97 -16.10 -3.00
N LYS A 109 -0.89 -17.42 -3.24
CA LYS A 109 0.33 -18.07 -3.77
C LYS A 109 0.71 -17.54 -5.16
N SER A 110 -0.28 -17.13 -5.94
CA SER A 110 -0.14 -16.57 -7.29
C SER A 110 0.20 -15.07 -7.30
N SER A 111 0.13 -14.38 -6.16
CA SER A 111 0.39 -12.93 -6.15
C SER A 111 1.85 -12.59 -6.38
N ASN A 112 2.06 -11.42 -6.99
CA ASN A 112 3.37 -10.80 -7.07
C ASN A 112 3.76 -10.05 -5.78
N GLY A 113 3.14 -10.35 -4.62
CA GLY A 113 3.36 -9.61 -3.37
C GLY A 113 4.81 -9.65 -2.86
N LYS A 114 5.49 -10.78 -2.99
CA LYS A 114 6.94 -10.88 -2.66
C LYS A 114 7.80 -10.08 -3.65
N LYS A 115 7.48 -10.16 -4.94
CA LYS A 115 8.19 -9.42 -5.98
C LYS A 115 8.03 -7.91 -5.78
N LEU A 116 6.84 -7.46 -5.39
CA LEU A 116 6.56 -6.08 -5.01
C LEU A 116 7.47 -5.63 -3.86
N SER A 117 7.51 -6.38 -2.76
CA SER A 117 8.36 -6.06 -1.60
C SER A 117 9.83 -5.97 -1.99
N ARG A 118 10.31 -6.93 -2.78
CA ARG A 118 11.68 -6.96 -3.30
C ARG A 118 12.00 -5.74 -4.16
N ALA A 119 11.17 -5.45 -5.16
CA ALA A 119 11.37 -4.33 -6.07
C ALA A 119 11.36 -2.99 -5.32
N LEU A 120 10.41 -2.81 -4.38
CA LEU A 120 10.32 -1.62 -3.55
C LEU A 120 11.57 -1.43 -2.69
N ALA A 121 12.01 -2.48 -1.98
CA ALA A 121 13.19 -2.42 -1.14
C ALA A 121 14.47 -2.13 -1.94
N GLN A 122 14.68 -2.80 -3.08
CA GLN A 122 15.85 -2.58 -3.93
C GLN A 122 15.89 -1.16 -4.48
N ARG A 123 14.77 -0.65 -4.99
CA ARG A 123 14.69 0.73 -5.52
C ARG A 123 14.89 1.76 -4.40
N LEU A 124 14.29 1.56 -3.24
CA LEU A 124 14.51 2.45 -2.10
C LEU A 124 15.98 2.45 -1.66
N ALA A 125 16.63 1.28 -1.62
CA ALA A 125 18.04 1.16 -1.30
C ALA A 125 18.93 1.94 -2.28
N GLN A 126 18.64 1.83 -3.57
CA GLN A 126 19.36 2.53 -4.63
C GLN A 126 19.20 4.05 -4.57
N ARG A 127 18.06 4.55 -4.05
CA ARG A 127 17.77 5.99 -3.97
C ARG A 127 18.10 6.61 -2.61
N ALA A 128 18.31 5.82 -1.57
CA ALA A 128 18.42 6.30 -0.20
C ALA A 128 19.51 7.36 -0.02
N ALA A 129 20.72 7.14 -0.54
CA ALA A 129 21.82 8.10 -0.46
C ALA A 129 21.48 9.45 -1.13
N THR A 130 20.94 9.41 -2.34
CA THR A 130 20.54 10.62 -3.08
C THR A 130 19.43 11.36 -2.37
N TRP A 131 18.43 10.64 -1.86
CA TRP A 131 17.31 11.23 -1.15
C TRP A 131 17.73 11.84 0.18
N ASP A 132 18.61 11.19 0.93
CA ASP A 132 19.20 11.73 2.16
C ASP A 132 19.87 13.09 1.90
N HIS A 133 20.72 13.16 0.88
CA HIS A 133 21.37 14.40 0.49
C HIS A 133 20.37 15.51 0.11
N ARG A 134 19.32 15.17 -0.66
CA ARG A 134 18.28 16.12 -1.11
C ARG A 134 17.31 16.52 -0.02
N MET A 135 17.10 15.70 1.02
CA MET A 135 16.37 16.10 2.21
C MET A 135 17.15 17.15 3.00
N ALA A 136 18.47 16.99 3.10
CA ALA A 136 19.35 17.98 3.74
C ALA A 136 19.55 19.24 2.89
N HIS A 137 19.48 19.12 1.56
CA HIS A 137 19.67 20.22 0.61
C HIS A 137 18.57 20.20 -0.47
N PRO A 138 17.35 20.68 -0.15
CA PRO A 138 16.23 20.67 -1.08
C PRO A 138 16.52 21.48 -2.35
N PRO A 139 16.22 20.94 -3.55
CA PRO A 139 16.35 21.70 -4.79
C PRO A 139 15.43 22.94 -4.78
N PRO A 140 15.88 24.10 -5.31
CA PRO A 140 15.15 25.36 -5.19
C PRO A 140 13.81 25.39 -5.96
N ASN A 141 13.62 24.45 -6.89
CA ASN A 141 12.42 24.32 -7.72
C ASN A 141 11.40 23.32 -7.17
N LEU A 142 11.65 22.73 -6.00
CA LEU A 142 10.77 21.73 -5.37
C LEU A 142 10.34 22.20 -3.97
N PRO A 143 9.17 21.74 -3.49
CA PRO A 143 8.80 21.94 -2.09
C PRO A 143 9.85 21.36 -1.16
N GLU A 144 10.11 22.03 -0.03
CA GLU A 144 11.13 21.63 0.97
C GLU A 144 10.96 20.18 1.45
N ASN A 145 9.70 19.73 1.59
CA ASN A 145 9.36 18.38 2.05
C ASN A 145 9.15 17.36 0.93
N TYR A 146 9.55 17.67 -0.32
CA TYR A 146 9.26 16.80 -1.47
C TYR A 146 9.87 15.40 -1.31
N HIS A 147 11.18 15.30 -1.06
CA HIS A 147 11.86 14.01 -0.88
C HIS A 147 11.45 13.31 0.41
N VAL A 148 11.17 14.06 1.49
CA VAL A 148 10.62 13.53 2.73
C VAL A 148 9.27 12.83 2.47
N SER A 149 8.37 13.45 1.71
CA SER A 149 7.08 12.86 1.35
C SER A 149 7.24 11.59 0.51
N MET A 150 8.15 11.58 -0.47
CA MET A 150 8.44 10.38 -1.28
C MET A 150 8.96 9.22 -0.43
N ALA A 151 9.93 9.50 0.43
CA ALA A 151 10.51 8.51 1.34
C ALA A 151 9.49 8.00 2.36
N THR A 152 8.62 8.88 2.86
CA THR A 152 7.51 8.52 3.76
C THR A 152 6.60 7.49 3.09
N ASN A 153 6.16 7.75 1.86
CA ASN A 153 5.28 6.85 1.12
C ASN A 153 5.94 5.49 0.85
N ALA A 154 7.19 5.49 0.37
CA ALA A 154 7.94 4.26 0.10
C ALA A 154 8.20 3.45 1.37
N CYS A 155 8.63 4.09 2.46
CA CYS A 155 8.87 3.43 3.74
C CYS A 155 7.57 2.90 4.35
N GLN A 156 6.47 3.66 4.28
CA GLN A 156 5.15 3.23 4.77
C GLN A 156 4.73 1.93 4.07
N LEU A 157 4.80 1.89 2.73
CA LEU A 157 4.44 0.72 1.94
C LEU A 157 5.34 -0.48 2.26
N LEU A 158 6.65 -0.26 2.36
CA LEU A 158 7.60 -1.31 2.73
C LEU A 158 7.32 -1.85 4.15
N SER A 159 7.00 -0.97 5.10
CA SER A 159 6.61 -1.32 6.47
C SER A 159 5.38 -2.26 6.47
N THR A 160 4.35 -1.93 5.70
CA THR A 160 3.15 -2.76 5.58
C THR A 160 3.47 -4.11 4.93
N LEU A 161 4.28 -4.15 3.87
CA LEU A 161 4.69 -5.40 3.22
C LEU A 161 5.50 -6.29 4.17
N CYS A 162 6.48 -5.73 4.89
CA CYS A 162 7.24 -6.47 5.89
C CYS A 162 6.34 -7.06 6.98
N THR A 163 5.34 -6.29 7.45
CA THR A 163 4.37 -6.77 8.44
C THR A 163 3.52 -7.92 7.88
N LEU A 164 3.05 -7.81 6.63
CA LEU A 164 2.30 -8.87 5.94
C LEU A 164 3.11 -10.14 5.67
N PHE A 165 4.44 -10.04 5.66
CA PHE A 165 5.34 -11.17 5.45
C PHE A 165 6.17 -11.58 6.67
N VAL A 166 5.96 -10.97 7.85
CA VAL A 166 6.81 -11.17 9.05
C VAL A 166 6.99 -12.63 9.49
N LYS A 167 5.99 -13.50 9.24
CA LYS A 167 6.07 -14.95 9.54
C LYS A 167 6.84 -15.77 8.50
N GLN A 168 7.20 -15.17 7.38
CA GLN A 168 8.01 -15.80 6.36
C GLN A 168 9.44 -15.35 6.64
N LEU A 169 10.18 -16.16 7.41
CA LEU A 169 11.60 -15.95 7.77
C LEU A 169 12.55 -16.08 6.56
N ASN A 170 12.06 -15.78 5.37
CA ASN A 170 12.79 -15.95 4.14
C ASN A 170 13.32 -14.58 3.71
N HIS A 171 14.63 -14.50 3.45
CA HIS A 171 15.34 -13.33 2.92
C HIS A 171 14.81 -12.84 1.55
N ASP A 172 13.84 -13.55 0.99
CA ASP A 172 13.14 -13.17 -0.24
C ASP A 172 12.34 -11.87 -0.17
N VAL A 173 11.84 -11.47 1.01
CA VAL A 173 10.94 -10.31 1.17
C VAL A 173 11.70 -8.98 1.03
N VAL A 174 12.85 -8.89 1.69
CA VAL A 174 13.79 -7.78 1.59
C VAL A 174 15.17 -8.41 1.36
N PRO A 175 15.71 -8.32 0.13
CA PRO A 175 17.02 -8.91 -0.18
C PRO A 175 18.10 -8.41 0.77
N HIS A 176 19.06 -9.29 1.08
CA HIS A 176 20.18 -8.98 1.97
C HIS A 176 20.88 -7.67 1.61
N GLU A 177 21.26 -7.51 0.34
CA GLU A 177 21.95 -6.31 -0.16
C GLU A 177 21.13 -5.03 0.04
N ALA A 178 19.84 -5.08 -0.28
CA ALA A 178 18.95 -3.94 -0.09
C ALA A 178 18.80 -3.59 1.40
N ARG A 179 18.72 -4.59 2.27
CA ARG A 179 18.67 -4.40 3.73
C ARG A 179 19.92 -3.69 4.24
N GLU A 180 21.11 -4.21 3.93
CA GLU A 180 22.38 -3.63 4.40
C GLU A 180 22.50 -2.17 3.93
N ALA A 181 22.14 -1.89 2.68
CA ALA A 181 22.17 -0.54 2.13
C ALA A 181 21.13 0.40 2.78
N LEU A 182 19.92 -0.08 3.09
CA LEU A 182 18.83 0.75 3.63
C LEU A 182 18.97 1.07 5.11
N MET A 183 19.47 0.14 5.91
CA MET A 183 19.42 0.24 7.37
C MET A 183 20.06 1.52 7.94
N PRO A 184 21.25 1.97 7.48
CA PRO A 184 21.86 3.21 7.97
C PRO A 184 20.99 4.44 7.71
N TYR A 185 20.28 4.50 6.59
CA TYR A 185 19.40 5.63 6.26
C TYR A 185 18.12 5.62 7.08
N LEU A 186 17.48 4.47 7.26
CA LEU A 186 16.25 4.38 8.07
C LEU A 186 16.48 4.82 9.52
N ILE A 187 17.61 4.46 10.13
CA ILE A 187 17.94 4.91 11.49
C ILE A 187 18.31 6.40 11.53
N THR A 188 18.98 6.90 10.50
CA THR A 188 19.37 8.32 10.39
C THR A 188 18.14 9.21 10.22
N TRP A 189 17.27 8.89 9.27
CA TRP A 189 16.00 9.59 9.05
C TRP A 189 15.10 9.54 10.29
N ALA A 190 15.03 8.40 10.98
CA ALA A 190 14.28 8.30 12.23
C ALA A 190 14.79 9.26 13.32
N ARG A 191 16.10 9.47 13.41
CA ARG A 191 16.73 10.37 14.39
C ARG A 191 16.63 11.84 14.00
N GLN A 192 16.67 12.14 12.72
CA GLN A 192 16.52 13.51 12.20
C GLN A 192 15.07 14.02 12.30
N HIS A 193 14.10 13.10 12.32
CA HIS A 193 12.67 13.42 12.34
C HIS A 193 11.92 12.76 13.52
N PRO A 194 12.36 12.96 14.78
CA PRO A 194 11.88 12.17 15.93
C PRO A 194 10.39 12.39 16.24
N ASP A 195 9.88 13.59 15.96
CA ASP A 195 8.49 13.98 16.25
C ASP A 195 7.58 13.96 15.00
N ASP A 196 8.09 13.46 13.87
CA ASP A 196 7.36 13.38 12.61
C ASP A 196 6.84 11.95 12.36
N ILE A 197 5.73 11.85 11.63
CA ILE A 197 5.23 10.58 11.08
C ILE A 197 6.31 9.88 10.23
N PHE A 198 7.13 10.63 9.49
CA PHE A 198 8.22 10.08 8.70
C PHE A 198 9.23 9.31 9.57
N GLY A 199 9.75 9.93 10.64
CA GLY A 199 10.72 9.26 11.51
C GLY A 199 10.12 8.05 12.23
N THR A 200 8.85 8.14 12.64
CA THR A 200 8.09 7.01 13.21
C THR A 200 8.00 5.84 12.23
N ILE A 201 7.69 6.12 10.96
CA ILE A 201 7.60 5.12 9.89
C ILE A 201 8.98 4.50 9.61
N CYS A 202 10.04 5.31 9.54
CA CYS A 202 11.40 4.82 9.33
C CYS A 202 11.85 3.89 10.46
N LEU A 203 11.62 4.28 11.72
CA LEU A 203 11.96 3.44 12.88
C LEU A 203 11.20 2.11 12.87
N ARG A 204 9.88 2.15 12.59
CA ARG A 204 9.06 0.94 12.46
C ARG A 204 9.58 0.03 11.34
N THR A 205 9.89 0.60 10.19
CA THR A 205 10.40 -0.13 9.02
C THR A 205 11.75 -0.77 9.31
N TRP A 206 12.66 -0.05 9.97
CA TRP A 206 13.95 -0.58 10.42
C TRP A 206 13.78 -1.79 11.36
N ARG A 207 12.91 -1.69 12.38
CA ARG A 207 12.63 -2.80 13.31
C ARG A 207 12.03 -4.02 12.60
N LEU A 208 11.15 -3.81 11.64
CA LEU A 208 10.54 -4.87 10.83
C LEU A 208 11.55 -5.59 9.95
N ILE A 209 12.46 -4.85 9.30
CA ILE A 209 13.51 -5.43 8.46
C ILE A 209 14.46 -6.29 9.31
N LEU A 210 14.82 -5.84 10.52
CA LEU A 210 15.59 -6.64 11.49
C LEU A 210 14.85 -7.91 11.92
N ALA A 211 13.54 -7.81 12.18
CA ALA A 211 12.71 -8.94 12.57
C ALA A 211 12.62 -10.01 11.48
N VAL A 212 12.38 -9.59 10.23
CA VAL A 212 12.38 -10.48 9.06
C VAL A 212 13.76 -11.11 8.82
N GLY A 213 14.83 -10.41 9.22
CA GLY A 213 16.20 -10.92 9.21
C GLY A 213 16.53 -11.95 10.30
N GLY A 214 15.60 -12.27 11.20
CA GLY A 214 15.77 -13.26 12.27
C GLY A 214 16.36 -12.72 13.58
N SER A 215 16.46 -11.39 13.74
CA SER A 215 17.19 -10.76 14.85
C SER A 215 16.34 -10.30 16.05
N SER A 216 15.01 -10.39 16.01
CA SER A 216 14.16 -9.82 17.08
C SER A 216 12.87 -10.60 17.37
N THR A 217 12.27 -10.34 18.54
CA THR A 217 11.02 -10.95 19.00
C THR A 217 9.83 -10.49 18.14
N LEU A 218 9.21 -11.46 17.44
CA LEU A 218 8.15 -11.24 16.47
C LEU A 218 6.76 -10.91 17.07
N SER A 219 6.61 -10.94 18.39
CA SER A 219 5.31 -10.84 19.08
C SER A 219 4.54 -9.57 18.75
N ASP A 220 5.22 -8.43 18.72
CA ASP A 220 4.58 -7.12 18.53
C ASP A 220 4.08 -6.95 17.09
N PHE A 221 4.82 -7.51 16.13
CA PHE A 221 4.44 -7.48 14.71
C PHE A 221 3.35 -8.49 14.37
N ASP A 222 3.22 -9.55 15.15
CA ASP A 222 2.15 -10.52 15.00
C ASP A 222 0.79 -9.89 15.23
N MET A 223 0.65 -9.02 16.24
CA MET A 223 -0.57 -8.25 16.48
C MET A 223 -0.88 -7.32 15.31
N LEU A 224 0.08 -6.50 14.87
CA LEU A 224 -0.12 -5.61 13.71
C LEU A 224 -0.55 -6.37 12.45
N ARG A 225 0.09 -7.52 12.18
CA ARG A 225 -0.29 -8.41 11.06
C ARG A 225 -1.72 -8.93 11.18
N LYS A 226 -2.19 -9.19 12.40
CA LYS A 226 -3.56 -9.66 12.65
C LYS A 226 -4.57 -8.54 12.43
N ASP A 227 -4.25 -7.32 12.87
CA ASP A 227 -5.06 -6.12 12.67
C ASP A 227 -5.29 -5.84 11.19
N TYR A 228 -4.24 -5.90 10.35
CA TYR A 228 -4.38 -5.72 8.89
C TYR A 228 -5.35 -6.70 8.20
N LYS A 229 -5.68 -7.81 8.85
CA LYS A 229 -6.58 -8.81 8.29
C LYS A 229 -8.02 -8.59 8.72
N ASN A 230 -8.28 -7.87 9.82
CA ASN A 230 -9.59 -7.85 10.48
C ASN A 230 -10.12 -9.28 10.72
N TRP A 231 -9.24 -10.21 11.13
CA TRP A 231 -9.58 -11.63 11.28
C TRP A 231 -9.84 -12.09 12.70
N GLU A 232 -9.56 -11.26 13.70
CA GLU A 232 -9.65 -11.68 15.11
C GLU A 232 -10.95 -11.31 15.77
N VAL A 233 -11.79 -10.52 15.10
CA VAL A 233 -13.06 -10.04 15.63
C VAL A 233 -14.15 -10.25 14.59
N CYS A 234 -15.36 -10.51 15.06
CA CYS A 234 -16.55 -10.52 14.21
C CYS A 234 -16.72 -9.17 13.51
N GLY A 235 -16.97 -9.19 12.20
CA GLY A 235 -17.10 -7.98 11.39
C GLY A 235 -18.41 -7.22 11.58
N LEU A 236 -19.37 -7.76 12.35
CA LEU A 236 -20.55 -7.01 12.76
C LEU A 236 -20.13 -5.95 13.80
N PRO A 237 -20.44 -4.65 13.61
CA PRO A 237 -20.17 -3.63 14.60
C PRO A 237 -20.74 -3.99 15.98
N PHE A 238 -20.00 -3.67 17.04
CA PHE A 238 -20.32 -3.96 18.45
C PHE A 238 -20.28 -5.45 18.85
N CYS A 239 -19.84 -6.35 17.97
CA CYS A 239 -19.60 -7.74 18.34
C CYS A 239 -18.11 -8.00 18.56
N ASP A 240 -17.71 -8.16 19.82
CA ASP A 240 -16.32 -8.44 20.21
C ASP A 240 -15.97 -9.94 20.19
N SER A 241 -16.82 -10.78 19.59
CA SER A 241 -16.55 -12.22 19.52
C SER A 241 -15.28 -12.49 18.72
N LYS A 242 -14.37 -13.28 19.32
CA LYS A 242 -13.08 -13.68 18.74
C LYS A 242 -13.00 -15.18 18.41
N THR A 243 -14.06 -15.93 18.66
CA THR A 243 -14.11 -17.39 18.52
C THR A 243 -15.03 -17.80 17.37
N ASP A 244 -14.79 -18.98 16.80
CA ASP A 244 -15.63 -19.62 15.76
C ASP A 244 -15.94 -18.73 14.55
N LEU A 245 -15.00 -17.84 14.21
CA LEU A 245 -15.14 -16.85 13.15
C LEU A 245 -15.09 -17.49 11.76
N LYS A 246 -16.26 -17.55 11.10
CA LYS A 246 -16.45 -18.01 9.72
C LYS A 246 -16.19 -16.88 8.74
N VAL A 247 -15.45 -17.16 7.69
CA VAL A 247 -15.12 -16.16 6.66
C VAL A 247 -16.29 -15.98 5.68
N CYS A 248 -16.55 -14.74 5.23
CA CYS A 248 -17.49 -14.49 4.15
C CYS A 248 -17.06 -15.24 2.88
N ALA A 249 -17.93 -16.11 2.37
CA ALA A 249 -17.63 -16.97 1.22
C ALA A 249 -17.33 -16.19 -0.08
N ARG A 250 -17.88 -14.98 -0.23
CA ARG A 250 -17.72 -14.16 -1.45
C ARG A 250 -16.41 -13.39 -1.47
N CYS A 251 -16.20 -12.48 -0.52
CA CYS A 251 -15.01 -11.61 -0.52
C CYS A 251 -13.81 -12.24 0.20
N GLN A 252 -14.06 -13.11 1.17
CA GLN A 252 -13.06 -13.68 2.08
C GLN A 252 -12.22 -12.65 2.87
N THR A 253 -12.72 -11.42 3.01
CA THR A 253 -12.04 -10.33 3.71
C THR A 253 -12.59 -10.03 5.10
N VAL A 254 -13.81 -10.47 5.40
CA VAL A 254 -14.50 -10.25 6.69
C VAL A 254 -14.90 -11.60 7.27
N ARG A 255 -14.92 -11.70 8.61
CA ARG A 255 -15.35 -12.90 9.33
C ARG A 255 -16.51 -12.61 10.28
N TYR A 256 -17.31 -13.62 10.61
CA TYR A 256 -18.46 -13.51 11.50
C TYR A 256 -18.51 -14.73 12.43
N CYS A 257 -18.87 -14.55 13.69
CA CYS A 257 -19.09 -15.66 14.62
C CYS A 257 -20.34 -16.48 14.28
N SER A 258 -21.29 -15.91 13.53
CA SER A 258 -22.51 -16.59 13.11
C SER A 258 -23.01 -16.10 11.74
N GLN A 259 -23.86 -16.90 11.09
CA GLN A 259 -24.53 -16.49 9.84
C GLN A 259 -25.52 -15.34 10.08
N GLU A 260 -26.15 -15.30 11.25
CA GLU A 260 -27.04 -14.21 11.66
C GLU A 260 -26.30 -12.86 11.68
N HIS A 261 -25.09 -12.82 12.25
CA HIS A 261 -24.27 -11.60 12.27
C HIS A 261 -23.89 -11.14 10.87
N GLN A 262 -23.61 -12.07 9.96
CA GLN A 262 -23.37 -11.75 8.56
C GLN A 262 -24.62 -11.13 7.90
N VAL A 263 -25.80 -11.71 8.09
CA VAL A 263 -27.07 -11.20 7.54
C VAL A 263 -27.40 -9.82 8.10
N ARG A 264 -27.15 -9.60 9.40
CA ARG A 264 -27.34 -8.30 10.04
C ARG A 264 -26.36 -7.26 9.52
N HIS A 265 -25.08 -7.59 9.40
CA HIS A 265 -24.08 -6.67 8.83
C HIS A 265 -24.33 -6.37 7.34
N TRP A 266 -24.97 -7.30 6.62
CA TRP A 266 -25.35 -7.11 5.21
C TRP A 266 -26.36 -5.96 5.01
N LYS A 267 -27.25 -5.74 5.98
CA LYS A 267 -28.31 -4.73 5.97
C LYS A 267 -28.11 -3.69 7.09
N TRP A 268 -26.86 -3.44 7.47
CA TRP A 268 -26.56 -2.55 8.58
C TRP A 268 -26.90 -1.09 8.25
N ASP A 269 -27.69 -0.42 9.08
CA ASP A 269 -28.16 0.94 8.78
C ASP A 269 -27.23 2.05 9.29
N LEU A 270 -26.23 1.70 10.13
CA LEU A 270 -25.31 2.65 10.76
C LEU A 270 -23.89 2.51 10.19
N GLY A 271 -23.67 3.02 8.97
CA GLY A 271 -22.36 3.04 8.30
C GLY A 271 -22.27 2.17 7.05
N ALA A 272 -21.06 1.79 6.65
CA ALA A 272 -20.82 1.01 5.44
C ALA A 272 -21.37 -0.41 5.57
N GLN A 273 -22.34 -0.76 4.74
CA GLN A 273 -22.91 -2.10 4.73
C GLN A 273 -21.93 -3.10 4.13
N HIS A 274 -21.85 -4.31 4.69
CA HIS A 274 -20.99 -5.34 4.12
C HIS A 274 -21.30 -5.57 2.62
N ARG A 275 -22.57 -5.48 2.20
CA ARG A 275 -22.97 -5.64 0.79
C ARG A 275 -22.28 -4.67 -0.16
N GLN A 276 -21.93 -3.47 0.31
CA GLN A 276 -21.25 -2.43 -0.47
C GLN A 276 -19.72 -2.62 -0.48
N LEU A 277 -19.17 -3.35 0.48
CA LEU A 277 -17.74 -3.66 0.61
C LEU A 277 -17.39 -5.07 0.09
N CYS A 278 -18.39 -5.91 -0.19
CA CYS A 278 -18.23 -7.32 -0.53
C CYS A 278 -18.13 -7.53 -2.06
N PHE A 279 -16.90 -7.57 -2.54
CA PHE A 279 -16.54 -7.79 -3.94
C PHE A 279 -15.84 -9.14 -4.09
N THR A 280 -16.11 -9.82 -5.20
CA THR A 280 -15.38 -11.03 -5.59
C THR A 280 -14.03 -10.62 -6.17
N THR A 281 -12.94 -11.21 -5.70
CA THR A 281 -11.60 -10.95 -6.23
C THR A 281 -11.39 -11.69 -7.56
N GLN A 282 -10.66 -11.10 -8.51
CA GLN A 282 -10.36 -11.70 -9.82
C GLN A 282 -9.06 -12.51 -9.86
N TYR A 283 -8.45 -12.79 -8.69
CA TYR A 283 -7.14 -13.42 -8.53
C TYR A 283 -7.13 -14.51 -7.46
#